data_AF-A0A7C3K139-F1
#
_entry.id   AF-A0A7C3K139-F1
#
_cell.length_a   1.000
_cell.length_b   1.000
_cell.length_c   1.000
_cell.angle_alpha   90.00
_cell.angle_beta   90.00
_cell.angle_gamma   90.00
#
_symmetry.space_group_name_H-M   'P 1'
#
loop_
_entity.id
_entity.type
_entity.pdbx_description
1 polymer ?
#
loop_
_entity_poly.entity_id
_entity_poly.type
_entity_poly.pdbx_seq_one_letter_code
_entity_poly.pdbx_strand_id
1 'polypeptide(L)'
;MGPVCYKDDEILTLIEDKYDPIHEEASTWKIGRFKHGIRDTRLPHRPYKVFQLETDDDLLVLKCKIRPVLVIREIESDWRVPEKYFHDTWLCLPLFSYKNRHSQRYVLSDQMLQVPHRFYFPPGNPGLNEECAGLINELQCIPETNLYPRKCFCDIRDPKMDRPVQLCDKAFQAVVGHIAQFLPEVTISDESLEWYEFFRDLVSEEISKVLSP
;
A
#
# COMPACT_ATOMS: atom_id res chain seq x y z
N MET A 1 5.06 8.04 -11.75
CA MET A 1 3.68 7.51 -11.87
C MET A 1 2.79 8.40 -11.02
N GLY A 2 1.70 8.93 -11.58
CA GLY A 2 0.71 9.66 -10.78
C GLY A 2 -0.05 8.71 -9.84
N PRO A 3 -0.68 9.22 -8.77
CA PRO A 3 -1.44 8.38 -7.86
C PRO A 3 -2.65 7.74 -8.56
N VAL A 4 -2.91 6.48 -8.26
CA VAL A 4 -4.06 5.73 -8.78
C VAL A 4 -5.32 6.17 -8.00
N CYS A 5 -6.17 6.98 -8.62
CA CYS A 5 -7.47 7.37 -8.05
C CYS A 5 -8.52 6.26 -8.27
N TYR A 6 -9.06 5.70 -7.19
CA TYR A 6 -10.19 4.78 -7.22
C TYR A 6 -11.53 5.53 -7.18
N LYS A 7 -12.60 4.86 -7.61
CA LYS A 7 -13.97 5.42 -7.76
C LYS A 7 -14.55 6.10 -6.50
N ASP A 8 -14.09 5.71 -5.32
CA ASP A 8 -14.57 6.25 -4.04
C ASP A 8 -13.52 7.13 -3.33
N ASP A 9 -12.39 7.42 -3.99
CA ASP A 9 -11.37 8.27 -3.40
C ASP A 9 -11.83 9.71 -3.47
N GLU A 10 -11.88 10.37 -2.31
CA GLU A 10 -12.16 11.79 -2.26
C GLU A 10 -10.89 12.54 -2.66
N ILE A 11 -10.97 13.25 -3.79
CA ILE A 11 -9.97 14.25 -4.16
C ILE A 11 -10.25 15.48 -3.30
N LEU A 12 -9.39 15.67 -2.30
CA LEU A 12 -9.42 16.84 -1.45
C LEU A 12 -8.32 17.80 -1.91
N THR A 13 -8.46 19.08 -1.55
CA THR A 13 -7.47 20.11 -1.85
C THR A 13 -7.13 20.84 -0.56
N LEU A 14 -5.86 21.22 -0.43
CA LEU A 14 -5.42 22.08 0.65
C LEU A 14 -5.82 23.51 0.31
N ILE A 15 -6.73 24.06 1.10
CA ILE A 15 -7.20 25.44 0.96
C ILE A 15 -6.55 26.25 2.07
N GLU A 16 -5.94 27.37 1.69
CA GLU A 16 -5.44 28.35 2.65
C GLU A 16 -6.59 28.86 3.53
N ASP A 17 -6.44 28.78 4.85
CA ASP A 17 -7.43 29.29 5.81
C ASP A 17 -7.00 30.65 6.35
N LYS A 18 -5.69 30.81 6.64
CA LYS A 18 -5.10 32.08 7.04
C LYS A 18 -3.63 32.13 6.60
N TYR A 19 -3.28 33.10 5.76
CA TYR A 19 -1.89 33.36 5.35
C TYR A 19 -1.25 34.42 6.22
N ASP A 20 -0.03 34.15 6.70
CA ASP A 20 0.85 35.17 7.25
C ASP A 20 2.05 35.36 6.31
N PRO A 21 2.14 36.46 5.55
CA PRO A 21 3.25 36.72 4.63
C PRO A 21 4.57 37.00 5.34
N ILE A 22 4.55 37.30 6.65
CA ILE A 22 5.74 37.59 7.45
C ILE A 22 6.27 36.30 8.06
N HIS A 23 5.38 35.38 8.44
CA HIS A 23 5.70 34.07 9.01
C HIS A 23 4.93 32.97 8.29
N GLU A 24 5.35 32.63 7.07
CA GLU A 24 4.58 31.72 6.21
C GLU A 24 4.33 30.34 6.87
N GLU A 25 5.25 29.90 7.73
CA GLU A 25 5.17 28.69 8.56
C GLU A 25 4.05 28.70 9.63
N ALA A 26 3.55 29.89 10.00
CA ALA A 26 2.41 30.05 10.90
C ALA A 26 1.06 30.11 10.14
N SER A 27 1.08 30.02 8.81
CA SER A 27 -0.14 29.98 8.00
C SER A 27 -0.93 28.70 8.29
N THR A 28 -2.25 28.84 8.40
CA THR A 28 -3.14 27.71 8.66
C THR A 28 -3.87 27.28 7.39
N TRP A 29 -4.10 25.98 7.28
CA TRP A 29 -4.65 25.33 6.09
C TRP A 29 -5.84 24.46 6.48
N LYS A 30 -6.83 24.38 5.59
CA LYS A 30 -7.97 23.47 5.73
C LYS A 30 -8.05 22.52 4.56
N ILE A 31 -8.55 21.32 4.83
CA ILE A 31 -8.79 20.32 3.79
C ILE A 31 -10.23 20.49 3.29
N GLY A 32 -10.38 20.82 2.01
CA GLY A 32 -11.68 20.96 1.35
C GLY A 32 -11.88 19.90 0.27
N ARG A 33 -13.13 19.61 -0.11
CA ARG A 33 -13.40 18.79 -1.30
C ARG A 33 -13.06 19.59 -2.55
N PHE A 34 -12.36 18.96 -3.51
CA PHE A 34 -12.12 19.54 -4.83
C PHE A 34 -13.45 19.60 -5.62
N LYS A 35 -14.31 20.58 -5.33
CA LYS A 35 -15.49 20.86 -6.15
C LYS A 35 -15.01 21.55 -7.42
N HIS A 36 -15.40 21.00 -8.57
CA HIS A 36 -15.11 21.50 -9.91
C HIS A 36 -15.08 23.04 -9.96
N GLY A 37 -13.87 23.60 -10.03
CA GLY A 37 -13.58 24.85 -10.71
C GLY A 37 -14.32 26.11 -10.25
N ILE A 38 -14.51 26.38 -8.95
CA ILE A 38 -14.91 27.76 -8.57
C ILE A 38 -13.67 28.66 -8.52
N ARG A 39 -13.23 29.04 -9.73
CA ARG A 39 -12.22 30.09 -9.99
C ARG A 39 -12.57 31.40 -9.28
N ASP A 40 -13.87 31.67 -9.10
CA ASP A 40 -14.42 32.94 -8.60
C ASP A 40 -14.32 33.14 -7.07
N THR A 41 -13.91 32.13 -6.31
CA THR A 41 -13.65 32.27 -4.85
C THR A 41 -12.18 32.12 -4.50
N ARG A 42 -11.32 31.88 -5.49
CA ARG A 42 -9.88 31.80 -5.29
C ARG A 42 -9.33 33.22 -5.17
N LEU A 43 -8.55 33.49 -4.12
CA LEU A 43 -7.68 34.67 -4.14
C LEU A 43 -6.76 34.54 -5.38
N PRO A 44 -6.47 35.64 -6.10
CA PRO A 44 -5.58 35.60 -7.25
C PRO A 44 -4.26 34.95 -6.82
N HIS A 45 -3.91 33.85 -7.49
CA HIS A 45 -2.83 32.93 -7.15
C HIS A 45 -1.59 33.68 -6.67
N ARG A 46 -1.17 33.42 -5.42
CA ARG A 46 0.20 33.64 -4.98
C ARG A 46 0.85 32.26 -4.94
N PRO A 47 1.95 32.00 -5.65
CA PRO A 47 2.69 30.75 -5.51
C PRO A 47 3.05 30.59 -4.04
N TYR A 48 2.68 29.45 -3.45
CA TYR A 48 2.97 29.17 -2.05
C TYR A 48 4.49 28.97 -1.91
N LYS A 49 5.19 30.02 -1.50
CA LYS A 49 6.67 30.05 -1.48
C LYS A 49 7.27 28.94 -0.62
N VAL A 50 6.61 28.58 0.49
CA VAL A 50 6.99 27.42 1.34
C VAL A 50 7.09 26.11 0.54
N PHE A 51 6.22 25.91 -0.44
CA PHE A 51 6.16 24.70 -1.25
C PHE A 51 6.97 24.80 -2.55
N GLN A 52 7.65 25.94 -2.80
CA GLN A 52 8.43 26.21 -4.02
C GLN A 52 7.67 25.89 -5.33
N LEU A 53 6.35 26.09 -5.35
CA LEU A 53 5.53 25.80 -6.53
C LEU A 53 5.71 26.90 -7.59
N GLU A 54 6.09 26.51 -8.80
CA GLU A 54 6.41 27.42 -9.90
C GLU A 54 5.17 27.80 -10.76
N THR A 55 4.06 27.05 -10.67
CA THR A 55 2.86 27.19 -11.53
C THR A 55 1.51 27.01 -10.79
N ASP A 56 0.38 27.06 -11.52
CA ASP A 56 -1.04 26.88 -11.08
C ASP A 56 -1.33 25.49 -10.46
N ASP A 57 -0.45 24.99 -9.60
CA ASP A 57 -0.46 23.65 -9.07
C ASP A 57 -1.29 23.58 -7.79
N ASP A 58 -2.38 22.80 -7.84
CA ASP A 58 -3.23 22.54 -6.68
C ASP A 58 -2.67 21.35 -5.87
N LEU A 59 -2.48 21.53 -4.55
CA LEU A 59 -2.11 20.43 -3.65
C LEU A 59 -3.33 19.52 -3.44
N LEU A 60 -3.26 18.32 -4.01
CA LEU A 60 -4.27 17.29 -3.86
C LEU A 60 -3.97 16.41 -2.64
N VAL A 61 -4.96 16.27 -1.76
CA VAL A 61 -4.93 15.33 -0.63
C VAL A 61 -5.81 14.14 -0.99
N LEU A 62 -5.20 12.96 -1.09
CA LEU A 62 -5.90 11.71 -1.38
C LEU A 62 -6.23 10.98 -0.07
N LYS A 63 -7.53 10.81 0.22
CA LYS A 63 -7.97 9.99 1.34
C LYS A 63 -7.96 8.52 0.93
N CYS A 64 -6.87 7.82 1.22
CA CYS A 64 -6.74 6.39 0.92
C CYS A 64 -7.67 5.53 1.79
N LYS A 65 -8.19 4.45 1.20
CA LYS A 65 -8.93 3.42 1.96
C LYS A 65 -8.00 2.69 2.91
N ILE A 66 -8.52 2.35 4.08
CA ILE A 66 -7.86 1.46 5.04
C ILE A 66 -7.76 0.06 4.44
N ARG A 67 -6.54 -0.51 4.42
CA ARG A 67 -6.27 -1.84 3.85
C ARG A 67 -5.38 -2.67 4.78
N PRO A 68 -5.52 -4.00 4.77
CA PRO A 68 -4.49 -4.87 5.30
C PRO A 68 -3.19 -4.68 4.51
N VAL A 69 -2.06 -4.78 5.21
CA VAL A 69 -0.73 -4.70 4.60
C VAL A 69 0.12 -5.84 5.16
N LEU A 70 1.02 -6.37 4.33
CA LEU A 70 2.15 -7.17 4.82
C LEU A 70 3.30 -6.20 5.14
N VAL A 71 3.74 -6.21 6.39
CA VAL A 71 4.94 -5.47 6.81
C VAL A 71 6.16 -6.30 6.42
N ILE A 72 7.06 -5.72 5.62
CA ILE A 72 8.24 -6.43 5.09
C ILE A 72 9.47 -6.15 5.95
N ARG A 73 9.81 -4.87 6.11
CA ARG A 73 11.02 -4.45 6.83
C ARG A 73 10.90 -2.99 7.24
N GLU A 74 11.50 -2.63 8.36
CA GLU A 74 11.79 -1.26 8.70
C GLU A 74 12.79 -0.66 7.70
N ILE A 75 12.57 0.60 7.34
CA ILE A 75 13.45 1.34 6.44
C ILE A 75 13.92 2.62 7.11
N GLU A 76 15.20 2.93 6.92
CA GLU A 76 15.84 4.09 7.52
C GLU A 76 15.81 5.31 6.59
N SER A 77 15.44 5.11 5.32
CA SER A 77 15.42 6.14 4.30
C SER A 77 14.40 5.83 3.19
N ASP A 78 13.64 6.84 2.76
CA ASP A 78 12.78 6.79 1.57
C ASP A 78 13.41 7.67 0.48
N TRP A 79 13.79 7.07 -0.65
CA TRP A 79 14.39 7.80 -1.78
C TRP A 79 13.45 8.86 -2.37
N ARG A 80 12.14 8.77 -2.12
CA ARG A 80 11.14 9.77 -2.56
C ARG A 80 11.18 11.06 -1.74
N VAL A 81 11.77 11.01 -0.54
CA VAL A 81 11.97 12.18 0.32
C VAL A 81 13.41 12.16 0.82
N PRO A 82 14.38 12.45 -0.07
CA PRO A 82 15.76 12.61 0.35
C PRO A 82 15.81 13.70 1.41
N GLU A 83 16.65 13.53 2.44
CA GLU A 83 16.93 14.49 3.54
C GLU A 83 16.07 14.41 4.81
N LYS A 84 14.96 13.66 4.85
CA LYS A 84 14.28 13.35 6.12
C LYS A 84 14.64 11.94 6.59
N TYR A 85 15.35 11.85 7.71
CA TYR A 85 15.38 10.61 8.50
C TYR A 85 13.95 10.31 8.92
N PHE A 86 13.33 9.32 8.28
CA PHE A 86 12.09 8.76 8.76
C PHE A 86 12.47 7.85 9.92
N HIS A 87 12.35 8.38 11.15
CA HIS A 87 12.25 7.49 12.29
C HIS A 87 10.94 6.69 12.15
N ASP A 88 11.02 5.38 12.41
CA ASP A 88 9.87 4.48 12.55
C ASP A 88 9.00 4.36 11.28
N THR A 89 9.60 3.99 10.14
CA THR A 89 8.86 3.75 8.89
C THR A 89 9.11 2.36 8.35
N TRP A 90 8.06 1.77 7.79
CA TRP A 90 8.06 0.38 7.33
C TRP A 90 7.78 0.31 5.84
N LEU A 91 8.52 -0.55 5.13
CA LEU A 91 8.15 -1.00 3.80
C LEU A 91 7.00 -1.99 3.92
N CYS A 92 5.88 -1.66 3.31
CA CYS A 92 4.65 -2.44 3.36
C CYS A 92 4.18 -2.81 1.95
N LEU A 93 3.67 -4.04 1.82
CA LEU A 93 2.95 -4.52 0.64
C LEU A 93 1.44 -4.45 0.89
N PRO A 94 0.70 -3.54 0.24
CA PRO A 94 -0.73 -3.43 0.44
C PRO A 94 -1.50 -4.60 -0.18
N LEU A 95 -2.52 -5.08 0.55
CA LEU A 95 -3.34 -6.22 0.16
C LEU A 95 -4.71 -5.77 -0.33
N PHE A 96 -5.14 -6.32 -1.47
CA PHE A 96 -6.37 -5.96 -2.14
C PHE A 96 -7.28 -7.18 -2.23
N SER A 97 -8.40 -7.17 -1.51
CA SER A 97 -9.36 -8.26 -1.60
C SER A 97 -9.96 -8.36 -2.99
N TYR A 98 -10.12 -9.59 -3.47
CA TYR A 98 -10.86 -9.84 -4.70
C TYR A 98 -12.33 -9.40 -4.54
N LYS A 99 -12.98 -9.08 -5.65
CA LYS A 99 -14.38 -8.60 -5.69
C LYS A 99 -15.18 -9.51 -6.60
N ASN A 100 -16.50 -9.54 -6.45
CA ASN A 100 -17.40 -10.40 -7.23
C ASN A 100 -17.29 -10.23 -8.76
N ARG A 101 -16.69 -9.13 -9.23
CA ARG A 101 -16.40 -8.89 -10.66
C ARG A 101 -15.19 -9.66 -11.19
N HIS A 102 -14.30 -10.14 -10.31
CA HIS A 102 -13.13 -10.91 -10.70
C HIS A 102 -13.56 -12.35 -10.97
N SER A 103 -13.17 -12.89 -12.12
CA SER A 103 -13.53 -14.26 -12.50
C SER A 103 -12.67 -15.28 -11.75
N GLN A 104 -13.15 -16.52 -11.61
CA GLN A 104 -12.36 -17.58 -11.00
C GLN A 104 -11.03 -17.80 -11.72
N ARG A 105 -11.03 -17.71 -13.06
CA ARG A 105 -9.81 -17.82 -13.87
C ARG A 105 -8.78 -16.76 -13.52
N TYR A 106 -9.22 -15.54 -13.22
CA TYR A 106 -8.34 -14.45 -12.79
C TYR A 106 -7.72 -14.72 -11.41
N VAL A 107 -8.51 -15.23 -10.47
CA VAL A 107 -8.00 -15.60 -9.14
C VAL A 107 -7.02 -16.78 -9.24
N LEU A 108 -7.34 -17.81 -10.03
CA LEU A 108 -6.46 -18.96 -10.26
C LEU A 108 -5.12 -18.53 -10.90
N SER A 109 -5.12 -17.59 -11.85
CA SER A 109 -3.85 -17.10 -12.42
C SER A 109 -2.96 -16.40 -11.40
N ASP A 110 -3.57 -15.65 -10.46
CA ASP A 110 -2.83 -15.03 -9.37
C ASP A 110 -2.36 -16.08 -8.35
N GLN A 111 -3.16 -17.11 -8.04
CA GLN A 111 -2.75 -18.23 -7.18
C GLN A 111 -1.53 -18.96 -7.75
N MET A 112 -1.51 -19.20 -9.07
CA MET A 112 -0.38 -19.78 -9.79
C MET A 112 0.83 -18.83 -9.91
N LEU A 113 0.76 -17.62 -9.35
CA LEU A 113 1.79 -16.58 -9.45
C LEU A 113 2.20 -16.27 -10.90
N GLN A 114 1.26 -16.38 -11.85
CA GLN A 114 1.51 -16.10 -13.27
C GLN A 114 1.68 -14.61 -13.57
N VAL A 115 1.19 -13.75 -12.68
CA VAL A 115 1.23 -12.30 -12.81
C VAL A 115 2.38 -11.77 -11.94
N PRO A 116 3.53 -11.34 -12.49
CA PRO A 116 4.74 -11.09 -11.70
C PRO A 116 4.62 -9.97 -10.66
N HIS A 117 3.68 -9.04 -10.83
CA HIS A 117 3.47 -7.91 -9.91
C HIS A 117 2.37 -8.19 -8.88
N ARG A 118 1.89 -9.44 -8.76
CA ARG A 118 0.82 -9.83 -7.85
C ARG A 118 1.14 -11.11 -7.12
N PHE A 119 1.09 -11.04 -5.79
CA PHE A 119 1.19 -12.21 -4.93
C PHE A 119 -0.15 -12.57 -4.33
N TYR A 120 -0.60 -13.82 -4.48
CA TYR A 120 -1.84 -14.29 -3.88
C TYR A 120 -1.71 -14.55 -2.38
N PHE A 121 -2.69 -14.07 -1.60
CA PHE A 121 -2.84 -14.36 -0.18
C PHE A 121 -4.18 -15.06 0.09
N PRO A 122 -4.17 -16.27 0.66
CA PRO A 122 -5.40 -16.97 1.02
C PRO A 122 -6.09 -16.29 2.22
N PRO A 123 -7.42 -16.49 2.38
CA PRO A 123 -8.09 -16.15 3.62
C PRO A 123 -7.57 -17.02 4.77
N GLY A 124 -7.60 -16.52 6.00
CA GLY A 124 -7.09 -17.24 7.17
C GLY A 124 -7.54 -16.66 8.51
N ASN A 125 -7.58 -17.52 9.53
CA ASN A 125 -7.92 -17.13 10.90
C ASN A 125 -6.85 -17.61 11.90
N PRO A 126 -6.13 -16.70 12.60
CA PRO A 126 -6.15 -15.25 12.43
C PRO A 126 -5.49 -14.84 11.09
N GLY A 127 -5.82 -13.68 10.51
CA GLY A 127 -5.24 -13.30 9.21
C GLY A 127 -6.15 -12.45 8.34
N LEU A 128 -6.45 -12.87 7.12
CA LEU A 128 -7.34 -12.17 6.19
C LEU A 128 -8.76 -12.78 6.21
N ASN A 129 -9.80 -11.95 6.15
CA ASN A 129 -11.18 -12.45 6.08
C ASN A 129 -11.54 -12.97 4.68
N GLU A 130 -10.90 -12.41 3.66
CA GLU A 130 -11.14 -12.69 2.25
C GLU A 130 -9.78 -12.99 1.60
N GLU A 131 -9.79 -13.72 0.49
CA GLU A 131 -8.61 -13.80 -0.36
C GLU A 131 -8.23 -12.41 -0.89
N CYS A 132 -6.92 -12.18 -0.99
CA CYS A 132 -6.35 -10.90 -1.42
C CYS A 132 -5.20 -11.11 -2.40
N ALA A 133 -4.92 -10.08 -3.18
CA ALA A 133 -3.67 -9.94 -3.92
C ALA A 133 -2.81 -8.85 -3.27
N GLY A 134 -1.56 -9.15 -2.96
CA GLY A 134 -0.53 -8.14 -2.71
C GLY A 134 -0.06 -7.56 -4.04
N LEU A 135 -0.14 -6.24 -4.21
CA LEU A 135 0.27 -5.57 -5.44
C LEU A 135 1.68 -5.01 -5.28
N ILE A 136 2.68 -5.63 -5.92
CA ILE A 136 4.09 -5.28 -5.74
C ILE A 136 4.40 -3.88 -6.30
N ASN A 137 3.70 -3.49 -7.37
CA ASN A 137 3.78 -2.14 -7.94
C ASN A 137 3.21 -1.05 -7.01
N GLU A 138 2.52 -1.43 -5.93
CA GLU A 138 1.95 -0.55 -4.92
C GLU A 138 2.72 -0.61 -3.59
N LEU A 139 3.95 -1.14 -3.58
CA LEU A 139 4.82 -1.09 -2.40
C LEU A 139 4.95 0.34 -1.87
N GLN A 140 4.77 0.49 -0.56
CA GLN A 140 4.70 1.81 0.08
C GLN A 140 5.51 1.83 1.37
N CYS A 141 6.18 2.95 1.59
CA CYS A 141 6.75 3.30 2.88
C CYS A 141 5.63 3.90 3.74
N ILE A 142 5.33 3.28 4.88
CA ILE A 142 4.24 3.68 5.78
C ILE A 142 4.85 3.98 7.16
N PRO A 143 4.64 5.19 7.72
CA PRO A 143 5.02 5.49 9.09
C PRO A 143 4.32 4.56 10.07
N GLU A 144 5.03 4.12 11.12
CA GLU A 144 4.50 3.20 12.12
C GLU A 144 3.22 3.73 12.78
N THR A 145 3.12 5.05 12.98
CA THR A 145 1.91 5.70 13.52
C THR A 145 0.65 5.47 12.69
N ASN A 146 0.81 5.10 11.42
CA ASN A 146 -0.29 4.85 10.49
C ASN A 146 -0.60 3.35 10.35
N LEU A 147 0.16 2.47 11.01
CA LEU A 147 -0.10 1.04 11.11
C LEU A 147 -0.90 0.76 12.38
N TYR A 148 -2.05 0.11 12.24
CA TYR A 148 -2.89 -0.28 13.37
C TYR A 148 -3.44 -1.70 13.18
N PRO A 149 -3.43 -2.53 14.24
CA PRO A 149 -4.04 -3.84 14.21
C PRO A 149 -5.58 -3.68 14.16
N ARG A 150 -6.21 -4.03 13.03
CA ARG A 150 -7.64 -3.75 12.79
C ARG A 150 -8.59 -4.94 13.00
N LYS A 151 -8.15 -6.10 13.50
CA LYS A 151 -9.04 -7.27 13.64
C LYS A 151 -9.78 -7.30 14.99
N CYS A 152 -11.10 -7.25 14.88
CA CYS A 152 -12.12 -7.21 15.94
C CYS A 152 -12.32 -8.53 16.73
N PHE A 153 -11.39 -9.48 16.65
CA PHE A 153 -11.45 -10.74 17.41
C PHE A 153 -10.48 -10.76 18.60
N CYS A 154 -9.77 -9.66 18.83
CA CYS A 154 -9.02 -9.46 20.06
C CYS A 154 -10.01 -8.99 21.12
N ASP A 155 -10.44 -9.91 21.99
CA ASP A 155 -11.16 -9.56 23.19
C ASP A 155 -10.28 -8.57 23.96
N ILE A 156 -10.78 -7.35 24.22
CA ILE A 156 -10.06 -6.23 24.85
C ILE A 156 -9.46 -6.63 26.23
N ARG A 157 -9.87 -7.80 26.74
CA ARG A 157 -9.49 -8.37 28.04
C ARG A 157 -8.24 -9.26 28.00
N ASP A 158 -7.71 -9.64 26.84
CA ASP A 158 -6.46 -10.41 26.74
C ASP A 158 -5.36 -9.66 25.94
N PRO A 159 -4.41 -9.00 26.62
CA PRO A 159 -3.39 -8.14 26.01
C PRO A 159 -2.32 -8.90 25.20
N LYS A 160 -2.42 -10.23 25.07
CA LYS A 160 -1.46 -11.01 24.27
C LYS A 160 -1.72 -10.99 22.76
N MET A 161 -2.83 -10.41 22.30
CA MET A 161 -3.25 -10.38 20.88
C MET A 161 -3.23 -8.98 20.27
N ASP A 162 -2.37 -8.08 20.78
CA ASP A 162 -2.10 -6.76 20.16
C ASP A 162 -1.09 -6.82 19.01
N ARG A 163 -0.65 -8.02 18.60
CA ARG A 163 0.44 -8.19 17.64
C ARG A 163 -0.09 -8.47 16.23
N PRO A 164 0.53 -7.87 15.19
CA PRO A 164 0.21 -8.22 13.80
C PRO A 164 0.34 -9.73 13.58
N VAL A 165 -0.52 -10.29 12.72
CA VAL A 165 -0.45 -11.72 12.38
C VAL A 165 0.79 -11.94 11.53
N GLN A 166 1.72 -12.76 12.04
CA GLN A 166 2.97 -13.06 11.36
C GLN A 166 2.78 -14.21 10.37
N LEU A 167 3.27 -14.04 9.15
CA LEU A 167 3.45 -15.17 8.22
C LEU A 167 4.49 -16.13 8.79
N CYS A 168 4.34 -17.42 8.54
CA CYS A 168 5.44 -18.33 8.81
C CYS A 168 6.63 -18.00 7.90
N ASP A 169 7.84 -18.30 8.35
CA ASP A 169 9.07 -17.93 7.66
C ASP A 169 9.06 -18.39 6.19
N LYS A 170 8.62 -19.62 5.94
CA LYS A 170 8.51 -20.18 4.58
C LYS A 170 7.58 -19.36 3.67
N ALA A 171 6.42 -18.95 4.19
CA ALA A 171 5.47 -18.14 3.43
C ALA A 171 6.03 -16.73 3.18
N PHE A 172 6.73 -16.16 4.16
CA PHE A 172 7.41 -14.88 3.98
C PHE A 172 8.52 -14.96 2.93
N GLN A 173 9.32 -16.03 2.95
CA GLN A 173 10.38 -16.28 1.97
C GLN A 173 9.82 -16.40 0.54
N ALA A 174 8.68 -17.09 0.37
CA ALA A 174 8.01 -17.17 -0.92
C ALA A 174 7.54 -15.80 -1.44
N VAL A 175 7.04 -14.92 -0.55
CA VAL A 175 6.68 -13.53 -0.91
C VAL A 175 7.91 -12.74 -1.34
N VAL A 176 9.00 -12.79 -0.57
CA VAL A 176 10.25 -12.09 -0.88
C VAL A 176 10.84 -12.59 -2.20
N GLY A 177 10.85 -13.91 -2.41
CA GLY A 177 11.27 -14.53 -3.65
C GLY A 177 10.48 -14.03 -4.87
N HIS A 178 9.16 -13.92 -4.73
CA HIS A 178 8.31 -13.39 -5.79
C HIS A 178 8.55 -11.89 -6.06
N ILE A 179 8.73 -11.06 -5.02
CA ILE A 179 9.05 -9.64 -5.17
C ILE A 179 10.35 -9.45 -5.97
N ALA A 180 11.36 -10.29 -5.73
CA ALA A 180 12.63 -10.21 -6.45
C ALA A 180 12.50 -10.55 -7.94
N GLN A 181 11.56 -11.42 -8.32
CA GLN A 181 11.25 -11.67 -9.74
C GLN A 181 10.74 -10.40 -10.45
N PHE A 182 10.06 -9.52 -9.70
CA PHE A 182 9.60 -8.23 -10.21
C PHE A 182 10.67 -7.14 -10.14
N LEU A 183 11.63 -7.26 -9.22
CA LEU A 183 12.73 -6.33 -8.99
C LEU A 183 14.09 -7.02 -9.24
N PRO A 184 14.47 -7.27 -10.52
CA PRO A 184 15.60 -8.14 -10.87
C PRO A 184 16.97 -7.62 -10.41
N GLU A 185 17.07 -6.35 -10.03
CA GLU A 185 18.30 -5.74 -9.49
C GLU A 185 18.50 -6.06 -8.00
N VAL A 186 17.50 -6.63 -7.32
CA VAL A 186 17.58 -6.99 -5.91
C VAL A 186 18.16 -8.39 -5.76
N THR A 187 19.35 -8.48 -5.15
CA THR A 187 19.90 -9.77 -4.73
C THR A 187 19.13 -10.28 -3.52
N ILE A 188 18.57 -11.49 -3.62
CA ILE A 188 17.89 -12.17 -2.52
C ILE A 188 18.62 -13.46 -2.15
N SER A 189 18.29 -14.00 -0.97
CA SER A 189 18.87 -15.27 -0.52
C SER A 189 18.40 -16.44 -1.39
N ASP A 190 19.25 -17.45 -1.53
CA ASP A 190 18.92 -18.69 -2.24
C ASP A 190 17.67 -19.35 -1.64
N GLU A 191 17.51 -19.29 -0.31
CA GLU A 191 16.33 -19.80 0.39
C GLU A 191 15.03 -19.12 -0.07
N SER A 192 15.04 -17.80 -0.29
CA SER A 192 13.86 -17.07 -0.79
C SER A 192 13.47 -17.53 -2.19
N LEU A 193 14.46 -17.77 -3.07
CA LEU A 193 14.25 -18.26 -4.42
C LEU A 193 13.68 -19.68 -4.41
N GLU A 194 14.29 -20.58 -3.64
CA GLU A 194 13.85 -21.97 -3.52
C GLU A 194 12.42 -22.07 -3.01
N TRP A 195 12.04 -21.30 -1.98
CA TRP A 195 10.67 -21.31 -1.47
C TRP A 195 9.66 -20.74 -2.46
N TYR A 196 10.04 -19.70 -3.22
CA TYR A 196 9.20 -19.16 -4.27
C TYR A 196 8.94 -20.19 -5.38
N GLU A 197 9.99 -20.83 -5.89
CA GLU A 197 9.87 -21.83 -6.95
C GLU A 197 9.06 -23.04 -6.47
N PHE A 198 9.38 -23.57 -5.28
CA PHE A 198 8.64 -24.66 -4.66
C PHE A 198 7.15 -24.34 -4.53
N PHE A 199 6.82 -23.16 -4.00
CA PHE A 199 5.42 -22.76 -3.81
C PHE A 199 4.69 -22.61 -5.15
N ARG A 200 5.31 -21.95 -6.14
CA ARG A 200 4.74 -21.79 -7.48
C ARG A 200 4.46 -23.13 -8.14
N ASP A 201 5.40 -24.06 -8.07
CA ASP A 201 5.31 -25.36 -8.74
C ASP A 201 4.25 -26.24 -8.06
N LEU A 202 4.22 -26.26 -6.72
CA LEU A 202 3.19 -26.95 -5.94
C LEU A 202 1.78 -26.46 -6.28
N VAL A 203 1.57 -25.14 -6.27
CA VAL A 203 0.25 -24.56 -6.56
C VAL A 203 -0.15 -24.80 -8.02
N SER A 204 0.79 -24.71 -8.95
CA SER A 204 0.54 -25.01 -10.36
C SER A 204 0.12 -26.46 -10.56
N GLU A 205 0.79 -27.41 -9.89
CA GLU A 205 0.44 -28.83 -9.93
C GLU A 205 -0.99 -29.08 -9.39
N GLU A 206 -1.31 -28.53 -8.22
CA GLU A 206 -2.64 -28.71 -7.61
C GLU A 206 -3.75 -28.09 -8.46
N ILE A 207 -3.54 -26.91 -9.04
CA ILE A 207 -4.53 -26.28 -9.94
C ILE A 207 -4.67 -27.09 -11.23
N SER A 208 -3.58 -27.61 -11.80
CA SER A 208 -3.65 -28.49 -12.98
C SER A 208 -4.44 -29.76 -12.73
N LYS A 209 -4.37 -30.36 -11.53
CA LYS A 209 -5.21 -31.53 -11.17
C LYS A 209 -6.70 -31.18 -11.17
N VAL A 210 -7.06 -30.00 -10.68
CA VAL A 210 -8.47 -29.54 -10.63
C VAL A 210 -9.00 -29.12 -12.00
N LEU A 211 -8.13 -28.62 -12.88
CA LEU A 211 -8.49 -28.20 -14.24
C LEU A 211 -8.44 -29.33 -15.28
N SER A 212 -7.86 -30.48 -14.94
CA SER A 212 -7.86 -31.65 -15.80
C SER A 212 -9.25 -32.31 -15.77
N PRO A 213 -9.87 -32.61 -16.93
CA PRO A 213 -11.24 -33.16 -17.02
C PRO A 213 -11.38 -34.58 -16.46
#